data_AF-A0A2N4YFS6-F1
#
_entry.id   AF-A0A2N4YFS6-F1
#
_cell.length_a   1.000
_cell.length_b   1.000
_cell.length_c   1.000
_cell.angle_alpha   90.00
_cell.angle_beta   90.00
_cell.angle_gamma   90.00
#
_symmetry.space_group_name_H-M   'P 1'
#
loop_
_entity.id
_entity.type
_entity.pdbx_description
1 polymer ?
#
loop_
_entity_poly.entity_id
_entity_poly.type
_entity_poly.pdbx_seq_one_letter_code
_entity_poly.pdbx_strand_id
1 'polypeptide(L)'
;MDFKAISPPVSLTPPLRDQQAELRKAAEGFEELFLGLFLKSARAGSLGEDILGSSAVDKTRDLFDAEIARASAGRTGFGIADAVERQFSRFVPPSAATNAYKAD
;
A
#
# COMPACT_ATOMS: atom_id res chain seq x y z
N MET A 1 -16.05 51.89 -11.22
CA MET A 1 -15.25 50.73 -11.67
C MET A 1 -15.22 49.76 -10.51
N ASP A 2 -16.27 48.94 -10.42
CA ASP A 2 -16.54 48.08 -9.29
C ASP A 2 -15.88 46.72 -9.53
N PHE A 3 -14.75 46.49 -8.86
CA PHE A 3 -14.03 45.23 -8.95
C PHE A 3 -14.78 44.15 -8.16
N LYS A 4 -15.53 43.33 -8.89
CA LYS A 4 -16.11 42.09 -8.36
C LYS A 4 -14.98 41.10 -8.08
N ALA A 5 -14.46 41.11 -6.85
CA ALA A 5 -13.81 39.93 -6.30
C ALA A 5 -14.87 38.83 -6.19
N ILE A 6 -14.60 37.64 -6.71
CA ILE A 6 -14.94 36.32 -6.15
C ILE A 6 -14.45 35.28 -7.18
N SER A 7 -13.35 34.63 -6.86
CA SER A 7 -13.14 33.22 -7.19
C SER A 7 -12.69 32.57 -5.89
N PRO A 8 -13.39 31.56 -5.38
CA PRO A 8 -12.93 30.86 -4.19
C PRO A 8 -11.60 30.16 -4.52
N PRO A 9 -10.63 30.11 -3.59
CA PRO A 9 -9.47 29.26 -3.78
C PRO A 9 -9.97 27.81 -3.87
N VAL A 10 -9.57 27.11 -4.94
CA VAL A 10 -9.75 25.67 -5.06
C VAL A 10 -9.16 25.04 -3.80
N SER A 11 -10.04 24.59 -2.90
CA SER A 11 -9.63 23.95 -1.66
C SER A 11 -9.22 22.53 -1.99
N LEU A 12 -7.91 22.29 -2.10
CA LEU A 12 -7.29 20.98 -2.34
C LEU A 12 -7.34 20.07 -1.11
N THR A 13 -8.36 20.20 -0.26
CA THR A 13 -8.49 19.40 0.95
C THR A 13 -9.46 18.27 0.67
N PRO A 14 -8.98 17.08 0.25
CA PRO A 14 -9.85 15.91 0.18
C PRO A 14 -10.46 15.68 1.56
N PRO A 15 -11.74 15.27 1.63
CA PRO A 15 -12.40 15.07 2.91
C PRO A 15 -11.62 14.02 3.72
N LEU A 16 -11.42 14.28 5.02
CA LEU A 16 -10.48 13.53 5.86
C LEU A 16 -10.72 12.01 5.97
N ARG A 17 -11.92 11.53 5.61
CA ARG A 17 -12.21 10.09 5.45
C ARG A 17 -11.41 9.46 4.31
N ASP A 18 -11.16 10.22 3.26
CA ASP A 18 -10.40 9.78 2.11
C ASP A 18 -8.92 9.65 2.49
N GLN A 19 -8.39 10.49 3.38
CA GLN A 19 -6.97 10.42 3.77
C GLN A 19 -6.62 9.15 4.57
N GLN A 20 -7.52 8.66 5.42
CA GLN A 20 -7.36 7.38 6.11
C GLN A 20 -7.41 6.21 5.12
N ALA A 21 -8.38 6.22 4.19
CA ALA A 21 -8.50 5.20 3.15
C ALA A 21 -7.29 5.18 2.20
N GLU A 22 -6.76 6.36 1.85
CA GLU A 22 -5.55 6.49 1.03
C GLU A 22 -4.30 6.00 1.79
N LEU A 23 -4.19 6.26 3.10
CA LEU A 23 -3.11 5.70 3.92
C LEU A 23 -3.17 4.17 3.93
N ARG A 24 -4.37 3.59 4.12
CA ARG A 24 -4.57 2.14 4.10
C ARG A 24 -4.11 1.53 2.78
N LYS A 25 -4.56 2.10 1.67
CA LYS A 25 -4.21 1.65 0.32
C LYS A 25 -2.72 1.76 0.03
N ALA A 26 -2.07 2.84 0.48
CA ALA A 26 -0.63 3.00 0.35
C ALA A 26 0.15 1.98 1.20
N ALA A 27 -0.34 1.67 2.40
CA ALA A 27 0.27 0.68 3.29
C ALA A 27 0.19 -0.75 2.72
N GLU A 28 -0.94 -1.11 2.11
CA GLU A 28 -1.13 -2.38 1.39
C GLU A 28 -0.16 -2.48 0.19
N GLY A 29 -0.09 -1.45 -0.65
CA GLY A 29 0.86 -1.44 -1.78
C GLY A 29 2.34 -1.50 -1.35
N PHE A 30 2.69 -0.93 -0.20
CA PHE A 30 4.02 -1.07 0.37
C PHE A 30 4.33 -2.52 0.77
N GLU A 31 3.37 -3.21 1.42
CA GLU A 31 3.54 -4.62 1.81
C GLU A 31 3.72 -5.53 0.58
N GLU A 32 3.00 -5.27 -0.51
CA GLU A 32 3.17 -6.00 -1.78
C GLU A 32 4.59 -5.85 -2.34
N LEU A 33 5.11 -4.62 -2.43
CA LEU A 33 6.46 -4.35 -2.93
C LEU A 33 7.53 -4.98 -2.03
N PHE A 34 7.35 -4.87 -0.71
CA PHE A 34 8.25 -5.46 0.27
C PHE A 34 8.28 -6.98 0.16
N LEU A 35 7.11 -7.62 0.03
CA LEU A 35 7.02 -9.07 -0.13
C LEU A 35 7.70 -9.53 -1.42
N GLY A 36 7.50 -8.80 -2.53
CA GLY A 36 8.21 -9.07 -3.77
C GLY A 36 9.73 -9.01 -3.60
N LEU A 37 10.24 -8.00 -2.89
CA LEU A 37 11.68 -7.87 -2.61
C LEU A 37 12.18 -8.97 -1.66
N PHE A 38 11.39 -9.35 -0.65
CA PHE A 38 11.72 -10.40 0.30
C PHE A 38 11.79 -11.78 -0.38
N LEU A 39 10.82 -12.11 -1.24
CA LEU A 39 10.84 -13.36 -2.01
C LEU A 39 12.02 -13.40 -2.99
N LYS A 40 12.31 -12.26 -3.62
CA LYS A 40 13.48 -12.12 -4.51
C LYS A 40 14.80 -12.33 -3.75
N SER A 41 14.94 -11.76 -2.55
CA SER A 41 16.17 -11.90 -1.75
C SER A 41 16.32 -13.30 -1.15
N ALA A 42 15.23 -13.93 -0.70
CA ALA A 42 15.22 -15.32 -0.25
C ALA A 42 15.68 -16.28 -1.35
N ARG A 43 15.24 -16.06 -2.60
CA ARG A 43 15.70 -16.84 -3.76
C ARG A 43 17.16 -16.54 -4.13
N ALA A 44 17.60 -15.29 -4.03
CA ALA A 44 19.01 -14.93 -4.27
C ALA A 44 19.97 -15.52 -3.21
N GLY A 45 19.49 -15.72 -1.98
CA GLY A 45 20.22 -16.43 -0.92
C GLY A 45 20.24 -17.96 -1.06
N SER A 46 19.43 -18.53 -1.95
CA SER A 46 19.52 -19.95 -2.33
C SER A 46 20.73 -20.16 -3.25
N LEU A 47 21.91 -20.18 -2.65
CA LEU A 47 23.13 -20.66 -3.29
C LEU A 47 23.04 -22.19 -3.44
N GLY A 48 22.55 -22.63 -4.59
CA GLY A 48 22.51 -24.02 -4.98
C GLY A 48 22.56 -24.12 -6.49
N GLU A 49 23.77 -23.89 -7.03
CA GLU A 49 24.31 -24.39 -8.30
C GLU A 49 23.39 -24.38 -9.54
N ASP A 50 23.87 -23.68 -10.56
CA ASP A 50 23.42 -23.65 -11.95
C ASP A 50 23.55 -25.02 -12.67
N ILE A 51 23.38 -26.13 -11.94
CA ILE A 51 23.63 -27.51 -12.39
C ILE A 51 22.37 -28.19 -12.97
N LEU A 52 21.16 -27.65 -12.75
CA LEU A 52 19.88 -28.27 -13.18
C LEU A 52 18.98 -27.39 -14.07
N GLY A 53 19.45 -26.25 -14.56
CA GLY A 53 18.64 -25.26 -15.28
C GLY A 53 18.19 -25.69 -16.68
N SER A 54 17.09 -26.44 -16.80
CA SER A 54 16.38 -26.64 -18.07
C SER A 54 15.17 -25.73 -18.18
N SER A 55 14.81 -25.33 -19.41
CA SER A 55 13.66 -24.46 -19.73
C SER A 55 12.30 -24.98 -19.25
N ALA A 56 12.19 -26.25 -18.84
CA ALA A 56 11.00 -26.81 -18.20
C ALA A 56 10.85 -26.35 -16.74
N VAL A 57 11.96 -26.10 -16.04
CA VAL A 57 11.98 -25.56 -14.68
C VAL A 57 11.52 -24.11 -14.69
N ASP A 58 11.91 -23.34 -15.70
CA ASP A 58 11.49 -21.94 -15.86
C ASP A 58 9.98 -21.83 -16.11
N LYS A 59 9.42 -22.68 -16.97
CA LYS A 59 7.96 -22.71 -17.17
C LYS A 59 7.19 -23.13 -15.92
N THR A 60 7.74 -24.07 -15.14
CA THR A 60 7.12 -24.49 -13.88
C THR A 60 7.20 -23.36 -12.84
N ARG A 61 8.28 -22.56 -12.86
CA ARG A 61 8.42 -21.32 -12.08
C ARG A 61 7.39 -20.28 -12.46
N ASP A 62 7.21 -20.00 -13.74
CA ASP A 62 6.24 -19.01 -14.21
C ASP A 62 4.81 -19.37 -13.79
N LEU A 63 4.45 -20.66 -13.87
CA LEU A 63 3.15 -21.16 -13.41
C LEU A 63 2.99 -21.08 -11.89
N PHE A 64 4.05 -21.36 -11.14
CA PHE A 64 4.05 -21.26 -9.68
C PHE A 64 3.96 -19.81 -9.21
N ASP A 65 4.67 -18.88 -9.85
CA ASP A 65 4.62 -17.45 -9.55
C ASP A 65 3.23 -16.87 -9.87
N ALA A 66 2.59 -17.32 -10.95
CA ALA A 66 1.20 -16.97 -11.25
C ALA A 66 0.21 -17.47 -10.19
N GLU A 67 0.40 -18.68 -9.67
CA GLU A 67 -0.44 -19.24 -8.61
C GLU A 67 -0.17 -18.56 -7.25
N ILE A 68 1.09 -18.23 -6.93
CA ILE A 68 1.41 -17.43 -5.74
C ILE A 68 0.79 -16.04 -5.83
N ALA A 69 0.90 -15.35 -6.97
CA ALA A 69 0.27 -14.06 -7.17
C ALA A 69 -1.26 -14.12 -7.03
N ARG A 70 -1.87 -15.23 -7.46
CA ARG A 70 -3.30 -15.49 -7.29
C ARG A 70 -3.67 -15.87 -5.85
N ALA A 71 -2.82 -16.62 -5.15
CA ALA A 71 -3.04 -17.04 -3.77
C ALA A 71 -2.81 -15.90 -2.77
N SER A 72 -1.86 -14.99 -3.05
CA SER A 72 -1.59 -13.80 -2.25
C SER A 72 -2.68 -12.75 -2.36
N ALA A 73 -3.43 -12.73 -3.46
CA ALA A 73 -4.56 -11.82 -3.64
C ALA A 73 -5.72 -12.05 -2.64
N GLY A 74 -5.70 -13.11 -1.81
CA GLY A 74 -6.85 -13.49 -0.99
C GLY A 74 -6.62 -13.75 0.50
N ARG A 75 -5.40 -14.01 1.01
CA ARG A 75 -5.24 -14.47 2.40
C ARG A 75 -3.96 -13.97 3.07
N THR A 76 -4.16 -13.30 4.21
CA THR A 76 -3.16 -13.03 5.27
C THR A 76 -1.94 -12.23 4.83
N GLY A 77 -2.09 -10.90 4.80
CA GLY A 77 -0.95 -9.98 4.81
C GLY A 77 -0.09 -10.18 6.05
N PHE A 78 1.21 -9.90 5.93
CA PHE A 78 2.21 -10.08 6.99
C PHE A 78 2.04 -9.09 8.16
N GLY A 79 0.97 -8.28 8.15
CA GLY A 79 0.67 -7.26 9.15
C GLY A 79 1.57 -6.03 9.03
N ILE A 80 2.36 -5.92 7.96
CA ILE A 80 3.20 -4.77 7.67
C ILE A 80 2.32 -3.60 7.26
N ALA A 81 1.28 -3.83 6.46
CA ALA A 81 0.30 -2.80 6.13
C ALA A 81 -0.35 -2.23 7.39
N ASP A 82 -0.78 -3.09 8.32
CA ASP A 82 -1.38 -2.67 9.60
C ASP A 82 -0.37 -1.94 10.51
N ALA A 83 0.91 -2.33 10.48
CA ALA A 83 1.97 -1.66 11.23
C ALA A 83 2.29 -0.26 10.67
N VAL A 84 2.32 -0.12 9.34
CA VAL A 84 2.47 1.15 8.64
C VAL A 84 1.27 2.05 8.96
N GLU A 85 0.05 1.57 8.78
CA GLU A 85 -1.17 2.32 9.12
C GLU A 85 -1.15 2.79 10.58
N ARG A 86 -0.83 1.90 11.53
CA ARG A 86 -0.74 2.26 12.96
C ARG A 86 0.32 3.33 13.24
N GLN A 87 1.48 3.27 12.58
CA GLN A 87 2.54 4.26 12.76
C GLN A 87 2.21 5.62 12.12
N PHE A 88 1.53 5.61 10.98
CA PHE A 88 1.27 6.81 10.19
C PHE A 88 -0.09 7.46 10.44
N SER A 89 -1.05 6.73 11.02
CA SER A 89 -2.39 7.24 11.38
C SER A 89 -2.34 8.48 12.28
N ARG A 90 -1.33 8.58 13.17
CA ARG A 90 -1.12 9.77 14.02
C ARG A 90 -0.72 11.03 13.26
N PHE A 91 -0.22 10.89 12.04
CA PHE A 91 0.15 11.99 11.15
C PHE A 91 -0.98 12.34 10.16
N VAL A 92 -2.06 11.55 10.13
CA VAL A 92 -3.28 11.89 9.40
C VAL A 92 -4.11 12.80 10.31
N PRO A 93 -4.40 14.05 9.91
CA PRO A 93 -5.14 14.97 10.75
C PRO A 93 -6.51 14.38 11.13
N PRO A 94 -6.94 14.50 12.40
CA PRO A 94 -8.25 14.01 12.82
C PRO A 94 -9.34 14.77 12.07
N SER A 95 -10.39 14.06 11.67
CA SER A 95 -11.52 14.65 10.96
C SER A 95 -12.02 15.90 11.67
N ALA A 96 -12.01 17.04 10.95
CA ALA A 96 -12.48 18.35 11.42
C ALA A 96 -13.90 18.34 12.01
N ALA A 97 -14.67 17.26 11.83
CA ALA A 97 -15.98 17.05 12.44
C ALA A 97 -15.95 16.89 13.99
N THR A 98 -14.82 16.53 14.60
CA THR A 98 -14.76 16.32 16.07
C THR A 98 -14.65 17.63 16.86
N ASN A 99 -14.14 18.71 16.26
CA ASN A 99 -14.00 20.00 16.94
C ASN A 99 -15.29 20.84 16.96
N ALA A 100 -16.33 20.44 16.22
CA ALA A 100 -17.61 21.14 16.17
C ALA A 100 -18.62 20.69 17.24
N TYR A 101 -18.36 19.60 17.97
CA TYR A 101 -19.27 19.01 18.98
C TYR A 101 -18.89 19.36 20.43
N LYS A 102 -17.93 20.28 20.64
CA LYS A 102 -17.47 20.67 21.99
C LYS A 102 -17.55 22.18 22.23
N ALA A 103 -18.35 22.88 21.43
CA ALA A 103 -18.54 24.32 21.52
C ALA A 103 -19.98 24.64 21.96
N ASP A 104 -20.39 24.02 23.08
CA ASP A 104 -21.64 24.27 23.78
C ASP A 104 -21.52 23.81 25.25
#